data_AF-A0A938UFZ1-F1
#
_entry.id   AF-A0A938UFZ1-F1
#
_cell.length_a   1.000
_cell.length_b   1.000
_cell.length_c   1.000
_cell.angle_alpha   90.00
_cell.angle_beta   90.00
_cell.angle_gamma   90.00
#
_symmetry.space_group_name_H-M   'P 1'
#
loop_
_entity.id
_entity.type
_entity.pdbx_description
1 polymer ?
#
loop_
_entity_poly.entity_id
_entity_poly.type
_entity_poly.pdbx_seq_one_letter_code
_entity_poly.pdbx_strand_id
1 'polypeptide(L)'
;MQEIFRLISDYPLAAIGVTFVVVVIIFFFFMRLVKIALILLIIAIAVGGYFYLRYPDDRPVNFGEALEKGKESLTKGRELLEKGKEVYDKGKEIVDKGKGALEKGIDKGKDATDEIGKIIGGEKGSKTR
;
A
#
# COMPACT_ATOMS: atom_id res chain seq x y z
N MET A 1 17.54 -25.87 2.19
CA MET A 1 16.89 -25.37 3.43
C MET A 1 17.93 -24.94 4.47
N GLN A 2 18.86 -25.80 4.90
CA GLN A 2 19.82 -25.47 5.97
C GLN A 2 20.85 -24.37 5.59
N GLU A 3 21.33 -24.31 4.35
CA GLU A 3 22.22 -23.24 3.88
C GLU A 3 21.55 -21.87 3.81
N ILE A 4 20.25 -21.84 3.50
CA ILE A 4 19.46 -20.62 3.42
C ILE A 4 19.31 -20.01 4.82
N PHE A 5 19.07 -20.85 5.82
CA PHE A 5 19.03 -20.42 7.23
C PHE A 5 20.37 -19.88 7.73
N ARG A 6 21.49 -20.50 7.34
CA ARG A 6 22.84 -20.02 7.68
C ARG A 6 23.15 -18.66 7.07
N LEU A 7 22.86 -18.47 5.77
CA LEU A 7 23.07 -17.20 5.06
C LEU A 7 22.22 -16.05 5.65
N ILE A 8 21.02 -16.37 6.13
CA ILE A 8 20.12 -15.40 6.78
C ILE A 8 20.64 -15.01 8.16
N SER A 9 21.18 -15.95 8.94
CA SER A 9 21.70 -15.68 10.28
C SER A 9 23.02 -14.90 10.28
N ASP A 10 23.87 -15.11 9.28
CA ASP A 10 25.18 -14.46 9.20
C ASP A 10 25.10 -13.01 8.67
N TYR A 11 24.01 -12.64 7.98
CA TYR A 11 23.78 -11.29 7.45
C TYR A 11 22.47 -10.70 7.96
N PRO A 12 22.50 -9.82 8.99
CA PRO A 12 21.28 -9.21 9.55
C PRO A 12 20.46 -8.44 8.51
N LEU A 13 21.11 -7.87 7.48
CA LEU A 13 20.44 -7.25 6.34
C LEU A 13 19.63 -8.26 5.49
N ALA A 14 20.15 -9.47 5.29
CA ALA A 14 19.43 -10.52 4.56
C ALA A 14 18.22 -11.01 5.37
N ALA A 15 18.35 -11.15 6.69
CA ALA A 15 17.24 -11.50 7.57
C ALA A 15 16.11 -10.47 7.56
N ILE A 16 16.45 -9.18 7.60
CA ILE A 16 15.47 -8.09 7.49
C ILE A 16 14.76 -8.15 6.14
N GLY A 17 15.50 -8.38 5.04
CA GLY A 17 14.94 -8.50 3.70
C GLY A 17 13.94 -9.67 3.57
N VAL A 18 14.29 -10.86 4.06
CA VAL A 18 13.39 -12.02 4.02
C VAL A 18 12.15 -11.78 4.89
N THR A 19 12.34 -11.23 6.09
CA THR A 19 11.23 -10.89 6.99
C THR A 19 10.26 -9.90 6.34
N PHE A 20 10.80 -8.86 5.67
CA PHE A 20 10.00 -7.88 4.94
C PHE A 20 9.17 -8.53 3.83
N VAL A 21 9.77 -9.42 3.02
CA VAL A 21 9.05 -10.14 1.97
C VAL A 21 7.92 -11.00 2.54
N VAL A 22 8.17 -11.71 3.65
CA VAL A 22 7.14 -12.52 4.32
C VAL A 22 5.98 -11.65 4.81
N VAL A 23 6.27 -10.49 5.43
CA VAL A 23 5.25 -9.54 5.88
C VAL A 23 4.43 -9.00 4.70
N VAL A 24 5.07 -8.67 3.58
CA VAL A 24 4.37 -8.21 2.36
C VAL A 24 3.45 -9.29 1.80
N ILE A 25 3.89 -10.55 1.77
CA ILE A 25 3.05 -11.68 1.34
C ILE A 25 1.84 -11.82 2.25
N ILE A 26 2.04 -11.81 3.58
CA ILE A 26 0.96 -11.86 4.57
C ILE A 26 -0.04 -10.71 4.36
N PHE A 27 0.47 -9.49 4.16
CA PHE A 27 -0.35 -8.32 3.88
C PHE A 27 -1.16 -8.46 2.58
N PHE A 28 -0.57 -9.04 1.53
CA PHE A 28 -1.26 -9.28 0.27
C PHE A 28 -2.42 -10.28 0.43
N PHE A 29 -2.22 -11.36 1.20
CA PHE A 29 -3.30 -12.28 1.54
C PHE A 29 -4.39 -11.59 2.37
N PHE A 30 -4.01 -10.74 3.31
CA PHE A 30 -4.96 -9.98 4.13
C PHE A 30 -5.83 -9.04 3.28
N MET A 31 -5.24 -8.29 2.34
CA MET A 31 -5.98 -7.48 1.36
C MET A 31 -6.98 -8.30 0.53
N ARG A 32 -6.63 -9.56 0.22
CA ARG A 32 -7.52 -10.49 -0.50
C ARG A 32 -8.67 -10.97 0.39
N LEU A 33 -8.39 -11.29 1.66
CA LEU A 33 -9.40 -11.69 2.65
C LEU A 33 -10.41 -10.56 2.92
N VAL A 34 -9.95 -9.30 3.00
CA VAL A 34 -10.84 -8.14 3.17
C VAL A 34 -11.87 -8.05 2.05
N LYS A 35 -11.47 -8.29 0.79
CA LYS A 35 -12.40 -8.31 -0.36
C LYS A 35 -13.42 -9.43 -0.24
N ILE A 36 -13.00 -10.64 0.14
CA ILE A 36 -13.90 -11.79 0.32
C ILE A 36 -14.87 -11.53 1.48
N ALA A 37 -14.38 -10.97 2.59
CA ALA A 37 -15.19 -10.59 3.74
C ALA A 37 -16.23 -9.52 3.37
N LEU A 38 -15.88 -8.53 2.54
CA LEU A 38 -16.81 -7.53 2.04
C LEU A 38 -17.92 -8.15 1.19
N ILE A 39 -17.59 -9.08 0.29
CA ILE A 39 -18.58 -9.80 -0.53
C ILE A 39 -19.51 -10.62 0.35
N LEU A 40 -18.96 -11.36 1.33
CA LEU A 40 -19.75 -12.11 2.30
C LEU A 40 -20.67 -11.21 3.13
N LEU A 41 -20.19 -10.03 3.55
CA LEU A 41 -20.99 -9.04 4.27
C LEU A 41 -22.17 -8.56 3.42
N ILE A 42 -21.95 -8.25 2.14
CA ILE A 42 -23.02 -7.83 1.22
C ILE A 42 -24.04 -8.96 1.05
N ILE A 43 -23.60 -10.20 0.89
CA ILE A 43 -24.49 -11.37 0.82
C ILE A 43 -25.29 -11.52 2.11
N ALA A 44 -24.65 -11.37 3.28
CA ALA A 44 -25.32 -11.45 4.57
C ALA A 44 -26.38 -10.34 4.74
N ILE A 45 -26.09 -9.11 4.29
CA ILE A 45 -27.06 -8.01 4.29
C ILE A 45 -28.19 -8.29 3.31
N ALA A 46 -27.91 -8.84 2.13
CA ALA A 46 -28.93 -9.16 1.14
C ALA A 46 -29.86 -10.29 1.63
N VAL A 47 -29.29 -11.36 2.19
CA VAL A 47 -30.07 -12.48 2.76
C VAL A 47 -30.81 -12.04 4.01
N GLY A 48 -30.15 -11.31 4.91
CA GLY A 48 -30.76 -10.75 6.12
C GLY A 48 -31.89 -9.77 5.79
N GLY A 49 -31.69 -8.88 4.82
CA GLY A 49 -32.70 -7.95 4.33
C GLY A 49 -33.87 -8.66 3.62
N TYR A 50 -33.58 -9.69 2.82
CA TYR A 50 -34.61 -10.51 2.19
C TYR A 50 -35.46 -11.24 3.23
N PHE A 51 -34.83 -11.84 4.24
CA PHE A 51 -35.53 -12.51 5.34
C PHE A 51 -36.33 -11.52 6.19
N TYR A 52 -35.77 -10.32 6.43
CA TYR A 52 -36.41 -9.22 7.16
C TYR A 52 -37.68 -8.70 6.47
N LEU A 53 -37.70 -8.62 5.13
CA LEU A 53 -38.89 -8.23 4.38
C LEU A 53 -39.93 -9.36 4.27
N ARG A 54 -39.51 -10.63 4.43
CA ARG A 54 -40.38 -11.81 4.30
C ARG A 54 -41.08 -12.19 5.61
N TYR A 55 -40.52 -11.85 6.78
CA TYR A 55 -41.06 -12.19 8.11
C TYR A 55 -41.14 -10.96 9.03
N PRO A 56 -42.22 -10.16 8.97
CA PRO A 56 -42.36 -8.94 9.76
C PRO A 56 -42.71 -9.14 11.25
N ASP A 57 -43.06 -10.36 11.67
CA ASP A 57 -43.52 -10.67 13.03
C ASP A 57 -42.42 -11.19 13.97
N ASP A 58 -41.29 -11.69 13.44
CA ASP A 58 -40.12 -12.11 14.24
C ASP A 58 -39.11 -10.96 14.45
N ARG A 59 -39.62 -9.75 14.76
CA ARG A 59 -38.75 -8.60 15.07
C ARG A 59 -38.18 -8.75 16.48
N PRO A 60 -36.86 -9.00 16.67
CA PRO A 60 -36.28 -8.89 18.00
C PRO A 60 -36.38 -7.44 18.46
N VAL A 61 -36.82 -7.25 19.70
CA VAL A 61 -37.13 -5.96 20.36
C VAL A 61 -35.96 -4.94 20.34
N ASN A 62 -34.75 -5.37 19.96
CA ASN A 62 -33.50 -4.61 20.05
C ASN A 62 -33.13 -3.84 18.76
N PHE A 63 -34.04 -3.73 17.79
CA PHE A 63 -33.76 -3.05 16.51
C PHE A 63 -33.40 -1.57 16.67
N GLY A 64 -34.01 -0.87 17.64
CA GLY A 64 -33.72 0.53 17.93
C GLY A 64 -32.27 0.74 18.41
N GLU A 65 -31.83 -0.08 19.37
CA GLU A 65 -30.44 -0.05 19.86
C GLU A 65 -29.43 -0.47 18.79
N ALA A 66 -29.77 -1.46 17.96
CA ALA A 66 -28.91 -1.89 16.86
C ALA A 66 -28.77 -0.79 15.79
N LEU A 67 -29.83 -0.03 15.52
CA LEU A 67 -29.82 1.13 14.62
C LEU A 67 -29.02 2.30 15.21
N GLU A 68 -29.13 2.56 16.51
CA GLU A 68 -28.30 3.57 17.17
C GLU A 68 -26.81 3.18 17.16
N LYS A 69 -26.47 1.94 17.52
CA LYS A 69 -25.09 1.43 17.43
C LYS A 69 -24.56 1.42 16.00
N GLY A 70 -25.43 1.12 15.02
CA GLY A 70 -25.10 1.19 13.60
C GLY A 70 -24.81 2.61 13.14
N LYS A 71 -25.61 3.60 13.58
CA LYS A 71 -25.38 5.02 13.32
C LYS A 71 -24.08 5.50 13.95
N GLU A 72 -23.79 5.11 15.19
CA GLU A 72 -22.55 5.45 15.89
C GLU A 72 -21.32 4.83 15.19
N SER A 73 -21.47 3.61 14.68
CA SER A 73 -20.43 2.95 13.88
C SER A 73 -20.22 3.64 12.53
N LEU A 74 -21.27 4.20 11.92
CA LEU A 74 -21.21 4.99 10.69
C LEU A 74 -20.51 6.33 10.89
N THR A 75 -20.73 7.02 12.01
CA THR A 75 -20.01 8.26 12.34
C THR A 75 -18.53 8.00 12.58
N LYS A 76 -18.18 6.96 13.35
CA LYS A 76 -16.77 6.54 13.52
C LYS A 76 -16.15 6.11 12.19
N GLY A 77 -16.92 5.43 11.34
CA GLY A 77 -16.51 5.06 9.99
C GLY A 77 -16.20 6.27 9.10
N ARG A 78 -16.97 7.37 9.22
CA ARG A 78 -16.69 8.63 8.52
C ARG A 78 -15.39 9.29 8.97
N GLU A 79 -15.14 9.38 10.27
CA GLU A 79 -13.87 9.91 10.79
C GLU A 79 -12.66 9.09 10.31
N LEU A 80 -12.81 7.75 10.28
CA LEU A 80 -11.78 6.87 9.71
C LEU A 80 -11.55 7.12 8.21
N LEU A 81 -12.61 7.42 7.46
CA LEU A 81 -12.54 7.76 6.03
C LEU A 81 -11.84 9.10 5.79
N GLU A 82 -12.07 10.10 6.64
CA GLU A 82 -11.36 11.39 6.59
C GLU A 82 -9.88 11.23 6.91
N LYS A 83 -9.55 10.49 7.96
CA LYS A 83 -8.14 10.14 8.27
C LYS A 83 -7.50 9.35 7.11
N GLY A 84 -8.24 8.44 6.49
CA GLY A 84 -7.79 7.69 5.32
C GLY A 84 -7.48 8.58 4.12
N LYS A 85 -8.30 9.61 3.86
CA LYS A 85 -8.03 10.62 2.83
C LYS A 85 -6.76 11.43 3.14
N GLU A 86 -6.59 11.86 4.39
CA GLU A 86 -5.41 12.63 4.78
C GLU A 86 -4.10 11.82 4.61
N VAL A 87 -4.14 10.52 4.92
CA VAL A 87 -3.02 9.60 4.69
C VAL A 87 -2.77 9.42 3.19
N TYR A 88 -3.82 9.33 2.38
CA TYR A 88 -3.70 9.23 0.92
C TYR A 88 -3.06 10.50 0.31
N ASP A 89 -3.48 11.68 0.75
CA ASP A 89 -2.93 12.95 0.28
C ASP A 89 -1.46 13.12 0.68
N LYS A 90 -1.08 12.77 1.92
CA LYS A 90 0.33 12.72 2.34
C LYS A 90 1.14 11.72 1.51
N GLY A 91 0.57 10.54 1.22
CA GLY A 91 1.19 9.54 0.35
C GLY A 91 1.47 10.09 -1.05
N LYS A 92 0.52 10.83 -1.63
CA LYS A 92 0.67 11.48 -2.93
C LYS A 92 1.77 12.55 -2.91
N GLU A 93 1.83 13.37 -1.86
CA GLU A 93 2.87 14.39 -1.71
C GLU A 93 4.28 13.77 -1.61
N ILE A 94 4.41 12.64 -0.92
CA ILE A 94 5.68 11.89 -0.84
C ILE A 94 6.08 11.35 -2.21
N VAL A 95 5.14 10.82 -2.99
CA VAL A 95 5.40 10.34 -4.35
C VAL A 95 5.83 11.48 -5.28
N ASP A 96 5.18 12.64 -5.19
CA ASP A 96 5.54 13.81 -6.00
C ASP A 96 6.92 14.37 -5.61
N LYS A 97 7.25 14.42 -4.30
CA LYS A 97 8.61 14.75 -3.85
C LYS A 97 9.64 13.73 -4.32
N GLY A 98 9.29 12.44 -4.30
CA GLY A 98 10.15 11.37 -4.81
C GLY A 98 10.46 11.51 -6.30
N LYS A 99 9.46 11.86 -7.11
CA LYS A 99 9.67 12.15 -8.54
C LYS A 99 10.59 13.34 -8.75
N GLY A 100 10.37 14.45 -8.05
CA GLY A 100 11.25 15.64 -8.18
C GLY A 100 12.69 15.38 -7.73
N ALA A 101 12.90 14.54 -6.72
CA ALA A 101 14.23 14.11 -6.31
C ALA A 101 14.91 13.20 -7.36
N LEU A 102 14.14 12.30 -7.98
CA LEU A 102 14.62 11.43 -9.05
C LEU A 102 15.03 12.23 -10.29
N GLU A 103 14.22 13.21 -10.69
CA GLU A 103 14.48 14.09 -11.83
C GLU A 103 15.79 14.89 -11.64
N LYS A 104 15.96 15.52 -10.46
CA LYS A 104 17.22 16.19 -10.11
C LYS A 104 18.42 15.24 -10.07
N GLY A 105 18.22 13.99 -9.68
CA GLY A 105 19.26 12.96 -9.71
C GLY A 105 19.66 12.59 -11.14
N ILE A 106 18.69 12.47 -12.04
CA ILE A 106 18.90 12.18 -13.46
C ILE A 106 19.63 13.34 -14.15
N ASP A 107 19.23 14.59 -13.89
CA ASP A 107 19.88 15.76 -14.48
C ASP A 107 21.34 15.87 -14.04
N LYS A 108 21.61 15.73 -12.73
CA LYS A 108 22.99 15.68 -12.22
C LYS A 108 23.79 14.50 -12.79
N GLY A 109 23.14 13.35 -12.99
CA GLY A 109 23.77 12.19 -13.60
C GLY A 109 24.14 12.43 -15.07
N LYS A 110 23.27 13.11 -15.84
CA LYS A 110 23.56 13.52 -17.21
C LYS A 110 24.70 14.53 -17.28
N ASP A 111 24.68 15.56 -16.44
CA ASP A 111 25.75 16.56 -16.39
C ASP A 111 27.11 15.92 -16.10
N ALA A 112 27.16 15.01 -15.11
CA ALA A 112 28.38 14.26 -14.81
C ALA A 112 28.82 13.35 -15.97
N THR A 113 27.88 12.74 -16.68
CA THR A 113 28.19 11.87 -17.83
C THR A 113 28.70 12.67 -19.03
N ASP A 114 28.12 13.84 -19.30
CA ASP A 114 28.55 14.75 -20.37
C ASP A 114 29.93 15.35 -20.07
N GLU A 115 30.22 15.66 -18.81
CA GLU A 115 31.53 16.14 -18.37
C GLU A 115 32.61 15.06 -18.53
N ILE A 116 32.31 13.82 -18.13
CA ILE A 116 33.17 12.65 -18.37
C ILE A 116 33.35 12.39 -19.87
N GLY A 117 32.28 12.53 -20.67
CA GLY A 117 32.32 12.38 -22.13
C GLY A 117 33.21 13.40 -22.83
N LYS A 118 33.25 14.66 -22.35
CA LYS A 118 34.18 15.69 -22.85
C LYS A 118 35.63 15.40 -22.47
N ILE A 119 35.88 14.91 -21.26
CA ILE A 119 37.22 14.56 -20.80
C ILE A 119 37.78 13.38 -21.60
N ILE A 120 36.97 12.34 -21.84
CA ILE A 120 37.38 11.15 -22.59
C ILE A 120 37.41 11.41 -24.11
N GLY A 121 36.51 12.26 -24.63
CA GLY A 121 36.39 12.57 -26.06
C GLY A 121 37.40 13.62 -26.57
N GLY A 122 37.94 14.46 -25.68
CA GLY A 122 38.88 15.53 -26.02
C GLY A 122 40.27 15.06 -26.48
N GLU A 123 40.65 13.80 -26.22
CA GLU A 123 42.01 13.30 -26.50
C GLU A 123 42.23 12.79 -27.93
N LYS A 124 41.19 12.73 -28.79
CA LYS A 124 41.31 12.23 -30.18
C LYS A 124 41.48 13.33 -31.26
N GLY A 125 41.77 14.57 -30.88
CA GLY A 125 41.76 15.72 -31.80
C GLY A 125 43.09 16.44 -32.06
N SER A 126 44.25 15.92 -31.62
CA SER A 126 45.53 16.63 -31.78
C SER A 126 46.70 15.69 -32.09
N LYS A 127 46.71 15.09 -33.29
CA LYS A 127 47.94 14.54 -33.88
C LYS A 127 47.83 14.27 -35.38
N THR A 128 47.53 15.30 -36.19
CA THR A 128 47.93 15.32 -37.61
C THR A 128 47.78 16.73 -38.18
N ARG A 129 48.80 17.57 -37.99
CA ARG A 129 49.34 18.46 -39.03
C ARG A 129 50.64 19.08 -38.54
#